data_AF-A0A1M2V492-F1
#
_entry.id   AF-A0A1M2V492-F1
#
_cell.length_a   1.000
_cell.length_b   1.000
_cell.length_c   1.000
_cell.angle_alpha   90.00
_cell.angle_beta   90.00
_cell.angle_gamma   90.00
#
_symmetry.space_group_name_H-M   'P 1'
#
loop_
_entity.id
_entity.type
_entity.pdbx_description
1 polymer ?
#
loop_
_entity_poly.entity_id
_entity_poly.type
_entity_poly.pdbx_seq_one_letter_code
_entity_poly.pdbx_strand_id
1 'polypeptide(L)'
;MSMLPLPVSLSASRRDHSRRHPGGSRHYRSTRDVLLTRARVTNLGFFILAAFAAVSFLVNLAWYFSEPADYAHEGTYAAPRAIWETLPRERALEELDHLIMVPGHAIWKGTNLEARFDEDQWVLEPYQRGGGRIAAFFKHIAAAADLARQDEHSLLVFSGGQTRPSSTTTEAESYMRLAHVSDLLPTLAPSSSSSSSSALLRATTENHALDSYQNLLFSIARFHEYTGRWPARITVVGYEMKRRRFMELHRAALRWPAARFTYVGIDAEGEDAASAQQGELQNGYLPYTQDTYGCHGTLLAKRRARNPFLRFHSYYSSAPELGGLLNWCPDRSQGGRAALYPGSLPWDSLR
;
A
#
# COMPACT_ATOMS: atom_id res chain seq x y z
N MET A 1 -16.55 58.23 112.22
CA MET A 1 -15.33 57.59 111.68
C MET A 1 -15.71 56.99 110.33
N SER A 2 -15.83 57.83 109.29
CA SER A 2 -14.75 58.19 108.33
C SER A 2 -14.22 56.94 107.61
N MET A 3 -14.39 56.72 106.31
CA MET A 3 -14.94 57.54 105.22
C MET A 3 -15.62 56.65 104.15
N LEU A 4 -16.64 57.20 103.49
CA LEU A 4 -17.20 56.78 102.20
C LEU A 4 -16.27 57.29 101.04
N PRO A 5 -16.66 57.36 99.74
CA PRO A 5 -16.34 56.35 98.72
C PRO A 5 -15.83 56.94 97.37
N LEU A 6 -15.68 56.10 96.33
CA LEU A 6 -15.74 56.40 94.85
C LEU A 6 -14.66 57.34 94.24
N PRO A 7 -14.66 57.64 92.91
CA PRO A 7 -14.42 56.76 91.75
C PRO A 7 -13.42 57.34 90.70
N VAL A 8 -13.11 56.51 89.69
CA VAL A 8 -12.66 56.76 88.29
C VAL A 8 -12.04 58.13 87.91
N SER A 9 -10.85 58.08 87.31
CA SER A 9 -10.33 59.14 86.43
C SER A 9 -9.87 58.59 85.06
N LEU A 10 -10.47 59.12 84.00
CA LEU A 10 -10.03 59.05 82.61
C LEU A 10 -8.71 59.83 82.42
N SER A 11 -7.79 59.35 81.57
CA SER A 11 -7.09 60.25 80.64
C SER A 11 -6.47 59.46 79.48
N ALA A 12 -6.64 60.03 78.28
CA ALA A 12 -6.05 59.58 77.04
C ALA A 12 -4.64 60.17 76.88
N SER A 13 -3.73 59.42 76.26
CA SER A 13 -2.66 60.03 75.44
C SER A 13 -2.14 59.02 74.42
N ARG A 14 -2.29 59.37 73.14
CA ARG A 14 -1.50 58.86 72.02
C ARG A 14 -0.01 59.06 72.30
N ARG A 15 0.82 58.08 71.91
CA ARG A 15 2.17 58.32 71.37
C ARG A 15 2.57 57.12 70.51
N ASP A 16 2.75 57.43 69.24
CA ASP A 16 3.33 56.58 68.22
C ASP A 16 4.85 56.81 68.24
N HIS A 17 5.64 55.73 68.32
CA HIS A 17 6.92 55.58 67.61
C HIS A 17 7.61 54.23 67.90
N SER A 18 7.63 53.42 66.86
CA SER A 18 8.75 52.61 66.35
C SER A 18 9.70 51.92 67.36
N ARG A 19 9.71 50.58 67.35
CA ARG A 19 10.94 49.77 67.46
C ARG A 19 10.73 48.32 66.98
N ARG A 20 11.36 48.02 65.84
CA ARG A 20 12.07 46.77 65.45
C ARG A 20 11.34 45.42 65.64
N HIS A 21 10.86 44.87 64.52
CA HIS A 21 10.70 43.42 64.34
C HIS A 21 11.88 42.84 63.52
N PRO A 22 12.44 41.69 63.90
CA PRO A 22 13.54 41.06 63.17
C PRO A 22 13.02 40.30 61.94
N GLY A 23 13.88 40.23 60.91
CA GLY A 23 13.58 39.67 59.60
C GLY A 23 13.16 38.19 59.61
N GLY A 24 12.21 37.88 58.73
CA GLY A 24 11.89 36.53 58.31
C GLY A 24 12.12 36.41 56.81
N SER A 25 13.14 35.66 56.41
CA SER A 25 13.43 35.27 55.04
C SER A 25 12.24 34.51 54.44
N ARG A 26 11.75 34.94 53.27
CA ARG A 26 10.90 34.09 52.43
C ARG A 26 11.78 32.99 51.84
N HIS A 27 11.82 31.82 52.49
CA HIS A 27 12.41 30.62 51.92
C HIS A 27 11.63 30.20 50.67
N TYR A 28 12.18 30.48 49.49
CA TYR A 28 11.75 29.81 48.26
C TYR A 28 12.20 28.36 48.38
N ARG A 29 11.26 27.42 48.64
CA ARG A 29 11.60 25.99 48.67
C ARG A 29 12.13 25.61 47.30
N SER A 30 13.35 25.08 47.24
CA SER A 30 13.90 24.52 46.01
C SER A 30 12.98 23.42 45.51
N THR A 31 12.78 23.27 44.20
CA THR A 31 12.04 22.13 43.63
C THR A 31 12.60 20.80 44.12
N ARG A 32 13.92 20.77 44.38
CA ARG A 32 14.63 19.64 44.99
C ARG A 32 14.16 19.35 46.43
N ASP A 33 13.91 20.39 47.23
CA ASP A 33 13.41 20.23 48.60
C ASP A 33 11.96 19.72 48.60
N VAL A 34 11.13 20.15 47.64
CA VAL A 34 9.77 19.64 47.47
C VAL A 34 9.79 18.16 47.08
N LEU A 35 10.65 17.76 46.14
CA LEU A 35 10.80 16.37 45.72
C LEU A 35 11.39 15.46 46.81
N LEU A 36 12.20 16.01 47.73
CA LEU A 36 12.78 15.29 48.86
C LEU A 36 11.92 15.34 50.13
N THR A 37 10.77 16.04 50.11
CA THR A 37 9.84 15.97 51.24
C THR A 37 9.29 14.56 51.39
N ARG A 38 9.23 14.06 52.64
CA ARG A 38 8.68 12.74 52.95
C ARG A 38 7.21 12.67 52.51
N ALA A 39 6.96 11.99 51.40
CA ALA A 39 5.61 11.71 50.97
C ALA A 39 4.92 10.83 52.03
N ARG A 40 3.76 11.25 52.52
CA ARG A 40 2.93 10.46 53.44
C ARG A 40 2.16 9.39 52.67
N VAL A 41 2.88 8.54 51.95
CA VAL A 41 2.31 7.37 51.29
C VAL A 41 2.32 6.26 52.33
N THR A 42 1.16 5.69 52.60
CA THR A 42 1.08 4.50 53.46
C THR A 42 1.86 3.37 52.80
N ASN A 43 2.39 2.41 53.58
CA ASN A 43 3.08 1.25 53.00
C ASN A 43 2.22 0.57 51.90
N LEU A 44 0.90 0.51 52.12
CA LEU A 44 -0.07 0.04 51.13
C LEU A 44 -0.09 0.88 49.85
N GLY A 45 -0.14 2.21 49.95
CA GLY A 45 -0.11 3.11 48.79
C GLY A 45 1.18 2.98 47.97
N PHE A 46 2.31 2.73 48.63
CA PHE A 46 3.59 2.50 47.95
C PHE A 46 3.57 1.19 47.17
N PHE A 47 3.08 0.10 47.77
CA PHE A 47 2.95 -1.18 47.08
C PHE A 47 1.98 -1.10 45.89
N ILE A 48 0.89 -0.36 46.01
CA ILE A 48 -0.07 -0.16 44.91
C ILE A 48 0.59 0.60 43.75
N LEU A 49 1.27 1.72 44.02
CA LEU A 49 1.94 2.51 42.97
C LEU A 49 3.08 1.72 42.31
N ALA A 50 3.86 0.98 43.09
CA ALA A 50 4.92 0.12 42.57
C ALA A 50 4.34 -1.01 41.70
N ALA A 51 3.20 -1.59 42.09
CA ALA A 51 2.51 -2.60 41.28
C ALA A 51 2.00 -2.02 39.96
N PHE A 52 1.36 -0.83 39.96
CA PHE A 52 0.94 -0.17 38.73
C PHE A 52 2.12 0.19 37.83
N ALA A 53 3.23 0.68 38.39
CA ALA A 53 4.43 0.98 37.63
C ALA A 53 5.06 -0.29 37.04
N ALA A 54 5.11 -1.39 37.80
CA ALA A 54 5.60 -2.68 37.33
C ALA A 54 4.71 -3.26 36.23
N VAL A 55 3.39 -3.20 36.38
CA VAL A 55 2.44 -3.64 35.32
C VAL A 55 2.59 -2.77 34.09
N SER A 56 2.64 -1.44 34.23
CA SER A 56 2.84 -0.53 33.10
C SER A 56 4.17 -0.79 32.39
N PHE A 57 5.25 -0.97 33.14
CA PHE A 57 6.56 -1.31 32.60
C PHE A 57 6.52 -2.65 31.88
N LEU A 58 5.94 -3.71 32.48
CA LEU A 58 5.83 -5.02 31.86
C LEU A 58 4.94 -5.01 30.61
N VAL A 59 3.87 -4.22 30.58
CA VAL A 59 3.03 -4.04 29.38
C VAL A 59 3.80 -3.33 28.27
N ASN A 60 4.53 -2.26 28.58
CA ASN A 60 5.34 -1.55 27.58
C ASN A 60 6.56 -2.37 27.14
N LEU A 61 7.15 -3.15 28.04
CA LEU A 61 8.27 -4.03 27.76
C LEU A 61 7.82 -5.24 26.94
N ALA A 62 6.66 -5.81 27.26
CA ALA A 62 6.01 -6.81 26.43
C ALA A 62 5.72 -6.24 25.05
N TRP A 63 5.12 -5.05 24.94
CA TRP A 63 4.87 -4.40 23.64
C TRP A 63 6.16 -4.13 22.86
N TYR A 64 7.22 -3.67 23.52
CA TYR A 64 8.53 -3.40 22.92
C TYR A 64 9.23 -4.68 22.43
N PHE A 65 9.11 -5.79 23.17
CA PHE A 65 9.62 -7.11 22.76
C PHE A 65 8.63 -7.92 21.92
N SER A 66 7.41 -7.42 21.72
CA SER A 66 6.43 -7.99 20.79
C SER A 66 6.73 -7.64 19.34
N GLU A 67 7.73 -6.79 19.07
CA GLU A 67 8.37 -6.76 17.76
C GLU A 67 9.75 -7.42 17.84
N PRO A 68 9.83 -8.62 17.22
CA PRO A 68 10.41 -8.66 15.89
C PRO A 68 9.52 -9.41 14.88
N ALA A 69 9.23 -8.73 13.76
CA ALA A 69 9.33 -9.22 12.37
C ALA A 69 8.77 -10.61 11.97
N ASP A 70 7.86 -11.22 12.71
CA ASP A 70 7.03 -12.32 12.18
C ASP A 70 5.74 -11.72 11.63
N TYR A 71 5.78 -11.35 10.35
CA TYR A 71 4.61 -10.95 9.57
C TYR A 71 3.52 -12.02 9.65
N ALA A 72 2.60 -11.89 10.60
CA ALA A 72 1.32 -12.60 10.67
C ALA A 72 1.36 -14.03 10.08
N HIS A 73 2.26 -14.89 10.57
CA HIS A 73 2.34 -16.29 10.14
C HIS A 73 1.34 -17.19 10.87
N GLU A 74 0.60 -16.63 11.83
CA GLU A 74 -0.50 -17.28 12.52
C GLU A 74 -1.80 -16.54 12.23
N GLY A 75 -2.63 -17.15 11.39
CA GLY A 75 -3.96 -16.67 11.04
C GLY A 75 -4.66 -17.66 10.14
N THR A 76 -6.00 -17.60 10.06
CA THR A 76 -6.83 -18.52 9.26
C THR A 76 -6.45 -18.57 7.77
N TYR A 77 -5.70 -17.57 7.29
CA TYR A 77 -5.27 -17.45 5.90
C TYR A 77 -3.74 -17.55 5.70
N ALA A 78 -2.96 -17.77 6.75
CA ALA A 78 -1.51 -17.87 6.64
C ALA A 78 -1.10 -19.10 5.83
N ALA A 79 -0.19 -18.94 4.87
CA ALA A 79 0.33 -20.10 4.15
C ALA A 79 1.14 -20.99 5.13
N PRO A 80 1.09 -22.33 4.99
CA PRO A 80 1.90 -23.24 5.79
C PRO A 80 3.37 -22.86 5.79
N ARG A 81 4.02 -22.88 6.97
CA ARG A 81 5.45 -22.59 7.12
C ARG A 81 6.34 -23.38 6.14
N ALA A 82 6.01 -24.65 5.92
CA ALA A 82 6.73 -25.50 4.98
C ALA A 82 6.70 -24.98 3.53
N ILE A 83 5.68 -24.23 3.12
CA ILE A 83 5.63 -23.58 1.80
C ILE A 83 6.49 -22.32 1.81
N TRP A 84 6.39 -21.50 2.85
CA TRP A 84 7.19 -20.27 2.99
C TRP A 84 8.69 -20.51 2.98
N GLU A 85 9.15 -21.58 3.64
CA GLU A 85 10.57 -21.94 3.70
C GLU A 85 11.15 -22.35 2.33
N THR A 86 10.30 -22.63 1.33
CA THR A 86 10.75 -22.94 -0.04
C THR A 86 10.96 -21.72 -0.93
N LEU A 87 10.54 -20.53 -0.49
CA LEU A 87 10.64 -19.33 -1.31
C LEU A 87 12.05 -18.73 -1.20
N PRO A 88 12.81 -18.65 -2.31
CA PRO A 88 14.12 -18.01 -2.28
C PRO A 88 13.93 -16.51 -2.03
N ARG A 89 14.64 -15.97 -1.04
CA ARG A 89 14.68 -14.53 -0.75
C ARG A 89 16.06 -14.01 -1.07
N GLU A 90 16.23 -13.58 -2.31
CA GLU A 90 17.46 -12.92 -2.73
C GLU A 90 17.49 -11.49 -2.19
N ARG A 91 18.54 -11.14 -1.44
CA ARG A 91 18.69 -9.78 -0.88
C ARG A 91 18.61 -8.66 -1.92
N ALA A 92 19.06 -8.92 -3.14
CA ALA A 92 18.97 -7.95 -4.24
C ALA A 92 17.51 -7.58 -4.59
N LEU A 93 16.52 -8.42 -4.26
CA LEU A 93 15.10 -8.10 -4.44
C LEU A 93 14.57 -7.15 -3.36
N GLU A 94 15.20 -7.10 -2.18
CA GLU A 94 14.80 -6.22 -1.07
C GLU A 94 15.11 -4.74 -1.35
N GLU A 95 15.98 -4.47 -2.33
CA GLU A 95 16.36 -3.13 -2.79
C GLU A 95 15.38 -2.58 -3.83
N LEU A 96 14.45 -3.40 -4.34
CA LEU A 96 13.45 -2.97 -5.30
C LEU A 96 12.33 -2.21 -4.59
N ASP A 97 12.01 -1.01 -5.08
CA ASP A 97 10.96 -0.14 -4.53
C ASP A 97 10.05 0.49 -5.59
N HIS A 98 10.29 0.22 -6.87
CA HIS A 98 9.53 0.78 -7.98
C HIS A 98 8.80 -0.31 -8.77
N LEU A 99 7.47 -0.30 -8.71
CA LEU A 99 6.64 -1.17 -9.54
C LEU A 99 6.45 -0.54 -10.93
N ILE A 100 6.94 -1.20 -11.98
CA ILE A 100 6.58 -0.89 -13.37
C ILE A 100 5.62 -1.97 -13.84
N MET A 101 4.36 -1.61 -14.14
CA MET A 101 3.34 -2.59 -14.53
C MET A 101 2.82 -2.40 -15.97
N VAL A 102 2.59 -3.51 -16.65
CA VAL A 102 1.97 -3.54 -17.99
C VAL A 102 0.66 -4.35 -17.90
N PRO A 103 -0.51 -3.74 -18.10
CA PRO A 103 -1.77 -4.46 -18.11
C PRO A 103 -1.94 -5.21 -19.44
N GLY A 104 -2.26 -6.49 -19.34
CA GLY A 104 -2.62 -7.36 -20.45
C GLY A 104 -3.90 -6.89 -21.15
N HIS A 105 -3.93 -7.09 -22.47
CA HIS A 105 -5.07 -6.76 -23.32
C HIS A 105 -5.45 -7.90 -24.28
N ALA A 106 -4.51 -8.77 -24.59
CA ALA A 106 -4.64 -9.90 -25.50
C ALA A 106 -3.58 -10.95 -25.15
N ILE A 107 -3.65 -12.12 -25.79
CA ILE A 107 -2.69 -13.19 -25.53
C ILE A 107 -1.88 -13.43 -26.80
N TRP A 108 -0.56 -13.25 -26.72
CA TRP A 108 0.33 -13.70 -27.79
C TRP A 108 0.51 -15.22 -27.70
N LYS A 109 0.06 -15.96 -28.70
CA LYS A 109 0.19 -17.43 -28.78
C LYS A 109 1.31 -17.88 -29.73
N GLY A 110 1.98 -16.94 -30.39
CA GLY A 110 3.02 -17.25 -31.36
C GLY A 110 4.26 -17.92 -30.78
N THR A 111 5.06 -18.48 -31.68
CA THR A 111 6.34 -19.13 -31.39
C THR A 111 7.51 -18.50 -32.16
N ASN A 112 7.22 -17.66 -33.16
CA ASN A 112 8.19 -16.96 -33.98
C ASN A 112 8.12 -15.44 -33.72
N LEU A 113 9.25 -14.83 -33.38
CA LEU A 113 9.36 -13.40 -33.13
C LEU A 113 9.08 -12.56 -34.39
N GLU A 114 9.46 -13.03 -35.59
CA GLU A 114 9.24 -12.27 -36.82
C GLU A 114 7.75 -12.11 -37.14
N ALA A 115 6.95 -13.11 -36.77
CA ALA A 115 5.50 -13.12 -36.92
C ALA A 115 4.77 -12.41 -35.77
N ARG A 116 5.48 -11.71 -34.85
CA ARG A 116 4.86 -11.09 -33.66
C ARG A 116 3.79 -10.05 -33.98
N PHE A 117 3.79 -9.47 -35.19
CA PHE A 117 2.79 -8.52 -35.63
C PHE A 117 1.63 -9.14 -36.41
N ASP A 118 1.68 -10.45 -36.69
CA ASP A 118 0.63 -11.16 -37.41
C ASP A 118 -0.52 -11.50 -36.45
N GLU A 119 -1.75 -11.10 -36.80
CA GLU A 119 -2.91 -11.31 -35.92
C GLU A 119 -3.18 -12.78 -35.60
N ASP A 120 -2.79 -13.69 -36.50
CA ASP A 120 -2.91 -15.13 -36.31
C ASP A 120 -2.03 -15.66 -35.17
N GLN A 121 -1.00 -14.92 -34.78
CA GLN A 121 -0.17 -15.22 -33.61
C GLN A 121 -0.76 -14.70 -32.30
N TRP A 122 -1.96 -14.12 -32.33
CA TRP A 122 -2.64 -13.56 -31.16
C TRP A 122 -4.04 -14.14 -30.96
N VAL A 123 -4.47 -14.19 -29.71
CA VAL A 123 -5.87 -14.41 -29.35
C VAL A 123 -6.49 -13.04 -29.08
N LEU A 124 -7.25 -12.57 -30.07
CA LEU A 124 -7.88 -11.25 -30.09
C LEU A 124 -9.40 -11.36 -30.00
N GLU A 125 -10.01 -10.40 -29.33
CA GLU A 125 -11.45 -10.14 -29.45
C GLU A 125 -11.78 -9.54 -30.83
N PRO A 126 -13.02 -9.68 -31.32
CA PRO A 126 -13.41 -9.14 -32.61
C PRO A 126 -13.08 -7.65 -32.78
N TYR A 127 -13.33 -6.86 -31.74
CA TYR A 127 -13.06 -5.42 -31.77
C TYR A 127 -11.57 -5.07 -31.78
N GLN A 128 -10.66 -6.01 -31.48
CA GLN A 128 -9.22 -5.77 -31.38
C GLN A 128 -8.48 -5.94 -32.72
N ARG A 129 -9.10 -6.57 -33.71
CA ARG A 129 -8.54 -6.83 -35.04
C ARG A 129 -8.52 -5.59 -35.93
N GLY A 130 -7.59 -5.54 -36.89
CA GLY A 130 -7.58 -4.62 -38.03
C GLY A 130 -7.21 -3.16 -37.74
N GLY A 131 -6.50 -2.86 -36.64
CA GLY A 131 -6.28 -1.47 -36.22
C GLY A 131 -4.99 -1.20 -35.43
N GLY A 132 -3.86 -1.82 -35.81
CA GLY A 132 -2.53 -1.50 -35.24
C GLY A 132 -2.32 -1.87 -33.76
N ARG A 133 -3.33 -2.44 -33.08
CA ARG A 133 -3.30 -2.72 -31.63
C ARG A 133 -2.23 -3.70 -31.20
N ILE A 134 -1.86 -4.65 -32.05
CA ILE A 134 -0.74 -5.58 -31.78
C ILE A 134 0.57 -4.81 -31.65
N ALA A 135 0.81 -3.84 -32.53
CA ALA A 135 1.99 -2.99 -32.44
C ALA A 135 1.98 -2.17 -31.14
N ALA A 136 0.81 -1.66 -30.71
CA ALA A 136 0.68 -1.00 -29.41
C ALA A 136 1.01 -1.94 -28.25
N PHE A 137 0.49 -3.18 -28.24
CA PHE A 137 0.80 -4.16 -27.20
C PHE A 137 2.30 -4.42 -27.08
N PHE A 138 2.98 -4.60 -28.21
CA PHE A 138 4.44 -4.79 -28.21
C PHE A 138 5.18 -3.53 -27.73
N LYS A 139 4.75 -2.33 -28.14
CA LYS A 139 5.32 -1.06 -27.65
C LYS A 139 5.13 -0.89 -26.15
N HIS A 140 4.01 -1.35 -25.57
CA HIS A 140 3.82 -1.34 -24.10
C HIS A 140 4.89 -2.20 -23.41
N ILE A 141 5.11 -3.41 -23.93
CA ILE A 141 6.13 -4.34 -23.42
C ILE A 141 7.53 -3.72 -23.51
N ALA A 142 7.90 -3.21 -24.70
CA ALA A 142 9.22 -2.64 -24.93
C ALA A 142 9.48 -1.38 -24.09
N ALA A 143 8.52 -0.44 -24.03
CA ALA A 143 8.68 0.78 -23.24
C ALA A 143 8.81 0.50 -21.74
N ALA A 144 8.04 -0.48 -21.21
CA ALA A 144 8.15 -0.87 -19.82
C ALA A 144 9.48 -1.56 -19.49
N ALA A 145 9.97 -2.41 -20.40
CA ALA A 145 11.29 -3.02 -20.31
C ALA A 145 12.42 -1.97 -20.31
N ASP A 146 12.34 -0.98 -21.20
CA ASP A 146 13.34 0.09 -21.27
C ASP A 146 13.34 0.97 -20.03
N LEU A 147 12.16 1.31 -19.49
CA LEU A 147 12.05 1.99 -18.19
C LEU A 147 12.67 1.15 -17.06
N ALA A 148 12.42 -0.16 -17.06
CA ALA A 148 12.96 -1.05 -16.03
C ALA A 148 14.48 -1.22 -16.13
N ARG A 149 15.07 -1.12 -17.32
CA ARG A 149 16.53 -1.11 -17.51
C ARG A 149 17.18 0.17 -17.01
N GLN A 150 16.49 1.30 -17.12
CA GLN A 150 16.97 2.61 -16.68
C GLN A 150 16.91 2.79 -15.15
N ASP A 151 16.10 1.98 -14.46
CA ASP A 151 15.92 2.04 -13.02
C ASP A 151 16.23 0.67 -12.39
N GLU A 152 17.41 0.53 -11.79
CA GLU A 152 17.87 -0.71 -11.16
C GLU A 152 17.02 -1.11 -9.94
N HIS A 153 16.29 -0.17 -9.32
CA HIS A 153 15.39 -0.40 -8.19
C HIS A 153 13.96 -0.81 -8.61
N SER A 154 13.75 -1.04 -9.91
CA SER A 154 12.43 -1.39 -10.43
C SER A 154 12.20 -2.88 -10.65
N LEU A 155 10.95 -3.32 -10.48
CA LEU A 155 10.46 -4.64 -10.89
C LEU A 155 9.41 -4.45 -12.00
N LEU A 156 9.63 -5.12 -13.14
CA LEU A 156 8.67 -5.17 -14.22
C LEU A 156 7.63 -6.27 -13.97
N VAL A 157 6.35 -5.91 -13.87
CA VAL A 157 5.24 -6.85 -13.68
C VAL A 157 4.29 -6.78 -14.87
N PHE A 158 4.22 -7.87 -15.64
CA PHE A 158 3.14 -8.05 -16.61
C PHE A 158 1.91 -8.59 -15.86
N SER A 159 0.74 -7.98 -16.03
CA SER A 159 -0.45 -8.32 -15.24
C SER A 159 -1.67 -8.57 -16.11
N GLY A 160 -2.33 -9.72 -15.90
CA GLY A 160 -3.51 -10.13 -16.65
C GLY A 160 -3.67 -11.64 -16.63
N GLY A 161 -4.87 -12.10 -16.30
CA GLY A 161 -5.18 -13.51 -16.11
C GLY A 161 -5.51 -14.29 -17.38
N GLN A 162 -6.03 -15.50 -17.18
CA GLN A 162 -6.45 -16.40 -18.26
C GLN A 162 -7.87 -16.03 -18.74
N THR A 163 -7.99 -14.92 -19.47
CA THR A 163 -9.28 -14.29 -19.81
C THR A 163 -9.97 -14.88 -21.04
N ARG A 164 -9.32 -15.80 -21.75
CA ARG A 164 -9.78 -16.36 -23.04
C ARG A 164 -9.97 -17.87 -22.94
N PRO A 165 -11.19 -18.41 -23.16
CA PRO A 165 -11.43 -19.85 -23.18
C PRO A 165 -10.56 -20.61 -24.20
N SER A 166 -10.18 -19.95 -25.29
CA SER A 166 -9.35 -20.51 -26.37
C SER A 166 -7.85 -20.48 -26.08
N SER A 167 -7.42 -20.15 -24.86
CA SER A 167 -6.01 -20.07 -24.47
C SER A 167 -5.73 -20.89 -23.22
N THR A 168 -4.58 -21.56 -23.19
CA THR A 168 -4.06 -22.28 -22.02
C THR A 168 -3.14 -21.42 -21.14
N THR A 169 -2.78 -20.21 -21.59
CA THR A 169 -1.88 -19.27 -20.89
C THR A 169 -2.59 -17.96 -20.56
N THR A 170 -2.03 -17.18 -19.65
CA THR A 170 -2.53 -15.86 -19.25
C THR A 170 -2.06 -14.75 -20.20
N GLU A 171 -2.71 -13.58 -20.12
CA GLU A 171 -2.22 -12.38 -20.81
C GLU A 171 -0.81 -12.02 -20.33
N ALA A 172 -0.58 -12.03 -19.01
CA ALA A 172 0.72 -11.70 -18.41
C ALA A 172 1.85 -12.64 -18.84
N GLU A 173 1.64 -13.95 -18.79
CA GLU A 173 2.60 -14.96 -19.24
C GLU A 173 2.96 -14.78 -20.71
N SER A 174 1.96 -14.50 -21.55
CA SER A 174 2.20 -14.27 -22.97
C SER A 174 3.06 -13.04 -23.24
N TYR A 175 2.88 -11.97 -22.46
CA TYR A 175 3.67 -10.74 -22.58
C TYR A 175 5.09 -10.95 -22.06
N MET A 176 5.25 -11.61 -20.91
CA MET A 176 6.56 -11.98 -20.37
C MET A 176 7.34 -12.87 -21.36
N ARG A 177 6.67 -13.85 -21.97
CA ARG A 177 7.27 -14.71 -22.99
C ARG A 177 7.68 -13.92 -24.23
N LEU A 178 6.82 -13.02 -24.73
CA LEU A 178 7.15 -12.16 -25.86
C LEU A 178 8.34 -11.24 -25.54
N ALA A 179 8.39 -10.67 -24.35
CA ALA A 179 9.53 -9.87 -23.88
C ALA A 179 10.81 -10.70 -23.81
N HIS A 180 10.73 -11.94 -23.31
CA HIS A 180 11.87 -12.85 -23.21
C HIS A 180 12.46 -13.19 -24.58
N VAL A 181 11.64 -13.64 -25.53
CA VAL A 181 12.12 -14.00 -26.88
C VAL A 181 12.55 -12.78 -27.70
N SER A 182 12.16 -11.57 -27.27
CA SER A 182 12.61 -10.30 -27.85
C SER A 182 13.88 -9.74 -27.19
N ASP A 183 14.48 -10.46 -26.23
CA ASP A 183 15.62 -10.01 -25.44
C ASP A 183 15.37 -8.65 -24.76
N LEU A 184 14.16 -8.45 -24.22
CA LEU A 184 13.75 -7.20 -23.59
C LEU A 184 13.84 -7.22 -22.06
N LEU A 185 13.93 -8.40 -21.43
CA LEU A 185 13.79 -8.50 -19.99
C LEU A 185 14.96 -7.85 -19.22
N PRO A 186 14.67 -7.03 -18.18
CA PRO A 186 15.71 -6.39 -17.37
C PRO A 186 16.38 -7.41 -16.44
N THR A 187 17.70 -7.32 -16.31
CA THR A 187 18.49 -8.15 -15.38
C THR A 187 19.40 -7.26 -14.52
N LEU A 188 19.76 -7.74 -13.33
CA LEU A 188 20.85 -7.19 -12.53
C LEU A 188 22.10 -8.01 -12.77
N ALA A 189 23.22 -7.34 -13.03
CA ALA A 189 24.52 -8.00 -13.09
C ALA A 189 24.81 -8.68 -11.73
N PRO A 190 25.45 -9.87 -11.73
CA PRO A 190 25.82 -10.53 -10.50
C PRO A 190 26.73 -9.62 -9.67
N SER A 191 26.34 -9.34 -8.43
CA SER A 191 27.20 -8.61 -7.50
C SER A 191 28.37 -9.51 -7.10
N SER A 192 29.55 -8.92 -6.84
CA SER A 192 30.74 -9.65 -6.38
C SER A 192 30.56 -10.39 -5.05
N SER A 193 29.41 -10.20 -4.38
CA SER A 193 29.00 -10.85 -3.14
C SER A 193 27.93 -11.93 -3.32
N SER A 194 27.40 -12.16 -4.52
CA SER A 194 26.42 -13.22 -4.76
C SER A 194 27.13 -14.53 -5.14
N SER A 195 26.69 -15.64 -4.56
CA SER A 195 27.16 -16.99 -4.92
C SER A 195 26.53 -17.50 -6.23
N SER A 196 25.70 -16.69 -6.88
CA SER A 196 25.00 -17.03 -8.12
C SER A 196 25.67 -16.32 -9.30
N SER A 197 26.22 -17.09 -10.23
CA SER A 197 26.86 -16.57 -11.43
C SER A 197 25.88 -16.05 -12.49
N SER A 198 24.57 -16.23 -12.31
CA SER A 198 23.55 -15.78 -13.26
C SER A 198 22.99 -14.40 -12.88
N ALA A 199 22.85 -13.53 -13.87
CA ALA A 199 22.18 -12.25 -13.71
C ALA A 199 20.74 -12.43 -13.17
N LEU A 200 20.36 -11.66 -12.15
CA LEU A 200 19.04 -11.75 -11.53
C LEU A 200 17.98 -11.09 -12.41
N LEU A 201 16.93 -11.84 -12.76
CA LEU A 201 15.82 -11.33 -13.57
C LEU A 201 14.93 -10.38 -12.74
N ARG A 202 14.76 -9.13 -13.19
CA ARG A 202 13.87 -8.13 -12.56
C ARG A 202 12.52 -8.00 -13.26
N ALA A 203 11.95 -9.14 -13.63
CA ALA A 203 10.63 -9.19 -14.24
C ALA A 203 9.83 -10.42 -13.79
N THR A 204 8.53 -10.25 -13.61
CA THR A 204 7.62 -11.34 -13.20
C THR A 204 6.21 -11.13 -13.78
N THR A 205 5.31 -12.06 -13.49
CA THR A 205 3.92 -12.05 -13.93
C THR A 205 2.93 -12.01 -12.76
N GLU A 206 1.82 -11.34 -12.99
CA GLU A 206 0.60 -11.37 -12.18
C GLU A 206 -0.49 -12.02 -13.05
N ASN A 207 -0.96 -13.19 -12.64
CA ASN A 207 -1.67 -14.14 -13.52
C ASN A 207 -3.19 -14.25 -13.24
N HIS A 208 -3.76 -13.34 -12.46
CA HIS A 208 -5.14 -13.45 -11.97
C HIS A 208 -6.02 -12.24 -12.25
N ALA A 209 -5.46 -11.09 -12.64
CA ALA A 209 -6.28 -9.91 -12.89
C ALA A 209 -7.26 -10.10 -14.07
N LEU A 210 -8.51 -9.70 -13.88
CA LEU A 210 -9.60 -9.83 -14.86
C LEU A 210 -10.04 -8.48 -15.43
N ASP A 211 -9.57 -7.38 -14.84
CA ASP A 211 -9.85 -6.02 -15.27
C ASP A 211 -8.74 -5.03 -14.89
N SER A 212 -8.91 -3.76 -15.27
CA SER A 212 -7.92 -2.71 -15.02
C SER A 212 -7.69 -2.37 -13.55
N TYR A 213 -8.70 -2.53 -12.69
CA TYR A 213 -8.54 -2.28 -11.26
C TYR A 213 -7.72 -3.39 -10.62
N GLN A 214 -8.06 -4.65 -10.94
CA GLN A 214 -7.32 -5.82 -10.50
C GLN A 214 -5.90 -5.83 -11.06
N ASN A 215 -5.67 -5.39 -12.30
CA ASN A 215 -4.32 -5.28 -12.85
C ASN A 215 -3.43 -4.43 -11.93
N LEU A 216 -3.93 -3.29 -11.46
CA LEU A 216 -3.18 -2.43 -10.55
C LEU A 216 -3.03 -3.06 -9.16
N LEU A 217 -4.13 -3.44 -8.52
CA LEU A 217 -4.10 -3.96 -7.14
C LEU A 217 -3.30 -5.26 -7.04
N PHE A 218 -3.48 -6.19 -7.97
CA PHE A 218 -2.78 -7.47 -7.96
C PHE A 218 -1.32 -7.31 -8.35
N SER A 219 -0.95 -6.33 -9.20
CA SER A 219 0.47 -6.01 -9.43
C SER A 219 1.16 -5.51 -8.16
N ILE A 220 0.46 -4.70 -7.33
CA ILE A 220 0.97 -4.26 -6.02
C ILE A 220 1.13 -5.47 -5.08
N ALA A 221 0.12 -6.34 -5.01
CA ALA A 221 0.19 -7.56 -4.20
C ALA A 221 1.31 -8.51 -4.68
N ARG A 222 1.48 -8.65 -5.99
CA ARG A 222 2.53 -9.47 -6.60
C ARG A 222 3.92 -8.88 -6.37
N PHE A 223 4.06 -7.56 -6.42
CA PHE A 223 5.32 -6.89 -6.06
C PHE A 223 5.71 -7.22 -4.61
N HIS A 224 4.75 -7.14 -3.68
CA HIS A 224 4.97 -7.52 -2.28
C HIS A 224 5.32 -8.99 -2.12
N GLU A 225 4.59 -9.89 -2.78
CA GLU A 225 4.86 -11.33 -2.76
C GLU A 225 6.25 -11.67 -3.32
N TYR A 226 6.75 -10.90 -4.28
CA TYR A 226 8.04 -11.13 -4.95
C TYR A 226 9.23 -10.50 -4.22
N THR A 227 9.04 -9.34 -3.58
CA THR A 227 10.13 -8.54 -2.97
C THR A 227 10.10 -8.54 -1.45
N GLY A 228 8.99 -8.95 -0.83
CA GLY A 228 8.74 -8.80 0.60
C GLY A 228 8.45 -7.36 1.04
N ARG A 229 8.24 -6.42 0.11
CA ARG A 229 8.03 -4.99 0.39
C ARG A 229 6.91 -4.40 -0.44
N TRP A 230 6.27 -3.35 0.07
CA TRP A 230 5.34 -2.54 -0.73
C TRP A 230 6.11 -1.58 -1.63
N PRO A 231 5.69 -1.35 -2.88
CA PRO A 231 6.37 -0.40 -3.75
C PRO A 231 6.25 1.02 -3.19
N ALA A 232 7.32 1.80 -3.28
CA ALA A 232 7.35 3.21 -2.93
C ALA A 232 6.87 4.11 -4.08
N ARG A 233 6.94 3.62 -5.33
CA ARG A 233 6.45 4.29 -6.55
C ARG A 233 5.85 3.29 -7.52
N ILE A 234 4.89 3.75 -8.33
CA ILE A 234 4.25 2.93 -9.38
C ILE A 234 4.33 3.68 -10.71
N THR A 235 4.75 2.98 -11.76
CA THR A 235 4.59 3.41 -13.16
C THR A 235 3.73 2.40 -13.91
N VAL A 236 2.67 2.87 -14.56
CA VAL A 236 1.83 2.04 -15.44
C VAL A 236 2.12 2.37 -16.90
N VAL A 237 2.37 1.35 -17.71
CA VAL A 237 2.55 1.49 -19.17
C VAL A 237 1.39 0.81 -19.89
N GLY A 238 0.61 1.57 -20.66
CA GLY A 238 -0.56 1.02 -21.37
C GLY A 238 -1.18 2.01 -22.36
N TYR A 239 -2.44 1.79 -22.75
CA TYR A 239 -3.15 2.71 -23.65
C TYR A 239 -3.36 4.09 -23.03
N GLU A 240 -3.05 5.16 -23.79
CA GLU A 240 -3.23 6.54 -23.35
C GLU A 240 -4.72 6.85 -23.08
N MET A 241 -5.64 6.32 -23.89
CA MET A 241 -7.09 6.45 -23.61
C MET A 241 -7.51 5.96 -22.20
N LYS A 242 -6.72 5.08 -21.55
CA LYS A 242 -7.02 4.56 -20.20
C LYS A 242 -6.36 5.37 -19.08
N ARG A 243 -5.51 6.36 -19.38
CA ARG A 243 -4.75 7.16 -18.40
C ARG A 243 -5.66 7.70 -17.31
N ARG A 244 -6.74 8.39 -17.70
CA ARG A 244 -7.67 9.03 -16.77
C ARG A 244 -8.27 8.04 -15.79
N ARG A 245 -8.70 6.87 -16.26
CA ARG A 245 -9.24 5.82 -15.38
C ARG A 245 -8.21 5.34 -14.36
N PHE A 246 -6.96 5.14 -14.74
CA PHE A 246 -5.92 4.72 -13.80
C PHE A 246 -5.57 5.83 -12.80
N MET A 247 -5.37 7.06 -13.27
CA MET A 247 -4.89 8.18 -12.45
C MET A 247 -5.98 8.80 -11.57
N GLU A 248 -7.19 8.98 -12.10
CA GLU A 248 -8.29 9.66 -11.41
C GLU A 248 -9.11 8.68 -10.57
N LEU A 249 -9.25 7.41 -11.01
CA LEU A 249 -10.12 6.43 -10.36
C LEU A 249 -9.33 5.34 -9.62
N HIS A 250 -8.58 4.48 -10.31
CA HIS A 250 -7.95 3.30 -9.68
C HIS A 250 -6.91 3.69 -8.62
N ARG A 251 -6.01 4.63 -8.95
CA ARG A 251 -5.04 5.19 -7.99
C ARG A 251 -5.75 5.80 -6.78
N ALA A 252 -6.81 6.57 -7.02
CA ALA A 252 -7.57 7.23 -5.96
C ALA A 252 -8.31 6.23 -5.07
N ALA A 253 -8.86 5.16 -5.65
CA ALA A 253 -9.52 4.05 -4.95
C ALA A 253 -8.57 3.34 -3.97
N LEU A 254 -7.28 3.26 -4.35
CA LEU A 254 -6.20 2.73 -3.53
C LEU A 254 -5.56 3.78 -2.62
N ARG A 255 -6.02 5.04 -2.65
CA ARG A 255 -5.44 6.17 -1.90
C ARG A 255 -3.93 6.35 -2.15
N TRP A 256 -3.45 5.97 -3.32
CA TRP A 256 -2.03 6.05 -3.65
C TRP A 256 -1.63 7.51 -3.94
N PRO A 257 -0.52 8.04 -3.37
CA PRO A 257 -0.13 9.44 -3.58
C PRO A 257 0.13 9.77 -5.05
N ALA A 258 -0.43 10.87 -5.55
CA ALA A 258 -0.29 11.27 -6.95
C ALA A 258 1.17 11.53 -7.36
N ALA A 259 1.99 12.07 -6.45
CA ALA A 259 3.42 12.30 -6.68
C ALA A 259 4.25 11.01 -6.84
N ARG A 260 3.69 9.86 -6.45
CA ARG A 260 4.34 8.53 -6.50
C ARG A 260 3.69 7.61 -7.53
N PHE A 261 2.89 8.16 -8.44
CA PHE A 261 2.16 7.40 -9.46
C PHE A 261 2.31 8.03 -10.85
N THR A 262 2.99 7.33 -11.74
CA THR A 262 3.25 7.75 -13.12
C THR A 262 2.46 6.89 -14.11
N TYR A 263 1.99 7.49 -15.20
CA TYR A 263 1.35 6.77 -16.30
C TYR A 263 2.03 7.11 -17.63
N VAL A 264 2.40 6.08 -18.38
CA VAL A 264 2.98 6.17 -19.73
C VAL A 264 1.96 5.60 -20.70
N GLY A 265 1.37 6.48 -21.51
CA GLY A 265 0.33 6.10 -22.46
C GLY A 265 0.88 5.96 -23.87
N ILE A 266 0.48 4.88 -24.54
CA ILE A 266 0.90 4.52 -25.89
C ILE A 266 -0.35 3.97 -26.60
N ASP A 267 -0.84 4.69 -27.61
CA ASP A 267 -1.99 4.26 -28.40
C ASP A 267 -1.58 3.54 -29.69
N ALA A 268 -2.54 2.86 -30.32
CA ALA A 268 -2.33 2.22 -31.61
C ALA A 268 -2.25 3.25 -32.74
N GLU A 269 -1.31 3.06 -33.66
CA GLU A 269 -1.20 3.91 -34.84
C GLU A 269 -2.40 3.66 -35.77
N GLY A 270 -2.98 4.75 -36.29
CA GLY A 270 -4.12 4.69 -37.20
C GLY A 270 -5.48 4.43 -36.54
N GLU A 271 -5.54 4.28 -35.22
CA GLU A 271 -6.81 4.24 -34.48
C GLU A 271 -7.37 5.67 -34.35
N ASP A 272 -8.68 5.84 -34.55
CA ASP A 272 -9.36 7.11 -34.28
C ASP A 272 -9.36 7.37 -32.77
N ALA A 273 -8.44 8.25 -32.34
CA ALA A 273 -8.25 8.61 -30.94
C ALA A 273 -9.54 9.12 -30.29
N ALA A 274 -10.39 9.85 -31.02
CA ALA A 274 -11.64 10.38 -30.46
C ALA A 274 -12.65 9.25 -30.19
N SER A 275 -12.80 8.34 -31.13
CA SER A 275 -13.66 7.15 -30.97
C SER A 275 -13.15 6.24 -29.85
N ALA A 276 -11.84 5.98 -29.79
CA ALA A 276 -11.22 5.18 -28.74
C ALA A 276 -11.42 5.81 -27.34
N GLN A 277 -11.20 7.11 -27.20
CA GLN A 277 -11.45 7.84 -25.96
C GLN A 277 -12.92 7.82 -25.56
N GLN A 278 -13.84 8.01 -26.51
CA GLN A 278 -15.28 7.97 -26.24
C GLN A 278 -15.73 6.57 -25.80
N GLY A 279 -15.19 5.52 -26.43
CA GLY A 279 -15.42 4.13 -26.08
C GLY A 279 -14.88 3.80 -24.68
N GLU A 280 -13.68 4.28 -24.34
CA GLU A 280 -13.10 4.14 -23.00
C GLU A 280 -13.92 4.85 -21.94
N LEU A 281 -14.35 6.08 -22.22
CA LEU A 281 -15.16 6.89 -21.31
C LEU A 281 -16.46 6.17 -20.95
N GLN A 282 -17.19 5.66 -21.95
CA GLN A 282 -18.49 5.01 -21.75
C GLN A 282 -18.36 3.61 -21.11
N ASN A 283 -17.38 2.81 -21.55
CA ASN A 283 -17.30 1.40 -21.17
C ASN A 283 -16.32 1.12 -20.02
N GLY A 284 -15.50 2.10 -19.67
CA GLY A 284 -14.43 2.04 -18.70
C GLY A 284 -14.61 3.10 -17.61
N TYR A 285 -14.31 4.35 -17.93
CA TYR A 285 -14.24 5.43 -16.95
C TYR A 285 -15.57 5.62 -16.17
N LEU A 286 -16.68 5.88 -16.86
CA LEU A 286 -17.98 6.13 -16.22
C LEU A 286 -18.46 4.94 -15.35
N PRO A 287 -18.37 3.67 -15.79
CA PRO A 287 -18.66 2.53 -14.92
C PRO A 287 -17.88 2.53 -13.60
N TYR A 288 -16.57 2.81 -13.62
CA TYR A 288 -15.76 2.85 -12.39
C TYR A 288 -16.02 4.10 -11.52
N THR A 289 -16.59 5.18 -12.06
CA THR A 289 -17.09 6.28 -11.21
C THR A 289 -18.30 5.88 -10.37
N GLN A 290 -19.09 4.92 -10.85
CA GLN A 290 -20.31 4.45 -10.18
C GLN A 290 -20.04 3.23 -9.29
N ASP A 291 -19.05 2.42 -9.62
CA ASP A 291 -18.65 1.21 -8.91
C ASP A 291 -17.12 1.14 -8.85
N THR A 292 -16.55 1.84 -7.88
CA THR A 292 -15.11 2.13 -7.78
C THR A 292 -14.24 0.88 -7.73
N TYR A 293 -14.75 -0.20 -7.13
CA TYR A 293 -14.03 -1.46 -6.96
C TYR A 293 -14.44 -2.52 -7.99
N GLY A 294 -15.39 -2.20 -8.89
CA GLY A 294 -15.86 -3.09 -9.96
C GLY A 294 -16.60 -4.34 -9.47
N CYS A 295 -17.23 -4.25 -8.30
CA CYS A 295 -17.83 -5.40 -7.61
C CYS A 295 -19.30 -5.61 -7.96
N HIS A 296 -19.89 -4.76 -8.80
CA HIS A 296 -21.33 -4.74 -9.07
C HIS A 296 -21.64 -4.67 -10.56
N GLY A 297 -22.91 -4.98 -10.89
CA GLY A 297 -23.51 -4.71 -12.19
C GLY A 297 -22.67 -5.20 -13.39
N THR A 298 -22.43 -4.29 -14.33
CA THR A 298 -21.74 -4.60 -15.59
C THR A 298 -20.26 -4.92 -15.40
N LEU A 299 -19.58 -4.33 -14.42
CA LEU A 299 -18.17 -4.61 -14.13
C LEU A 299 -17.99 -6.01 -13.53
N LEU A 300 -18.84 -6.39 -12.58
CA LEU A 300 -18.86 -7.75 -12.06
C LEU A 300 -19.19 -8.79 -13.15
N ALA A 301 -20.15 -8.48 -14.02
CA ALA A 301 -20.48 -9.35 -15.15
C ALA A 301 -19.28 -9.54 -16.10
N LYS A 302 -18.53 -8.46 -16.38
CA LYS A 302 -17.27 -8.52 -17.15
C LYS A 302 -16.23 -9.40 -16.45
N ARG A 303 -16.04 -9.28 -15.14
CA ARG A 303 -15.12 -10.14 -14.37
C ARG A 303 -15.51 -11.61 -14.47
N ARG A 304 -16.79 -11.94 -14.27
CA ARG A 304 -17.31 -13.31 -14.38
C ARG A 304 -17.05 -13.90 -15.77
N ALA A 305 -17.34 -13.15 -16.83
CA ALA A 305 -17.11 -13.59 -18.21
C ALA A 305 -15.62 -13.83 -18.54
N ARG A 306 -14.71 -13.14 -17.82
CA ARG A 306 -13.26 -13.25 -18.01
C ARG A 306 -12.59 -14.27 -17.08
N ASN A 307 -13.33 -15.02 -16.26
CA ASN A 307 -12.78 -16.12 -15.46
C ASN A 307 -13.37 -17.48 -15.85
N PRO A 308 -13.27 -17.90 -17.13
CA PRO A 308 -13.85 -19.17 -17.59
C PRO A 308 -13.18 -20.40 -16.96
N PHE A 309 -11.98 -20.24 -16.38
CA PHE A 309 -11.21 -21.31 -15.75
C PHE A 309 -11.35 -21.37 -14.23
N LEU A 310 -12.26 -20.58 -13.65
CA LEU A 310 -12.57 -20.58 -12.21
C LEU A 310 -11.33 -20.40 -11.32
N ARG A 311 -10.36 -19.59 -11.78
CA ARG A 311 -9.11 -19.33 -11.05
C ARG A 311 -9.36 -18.37 -9.89
N PHE A 312 -8.58 -18.57 -8.82
CA PHE A 312 -8.56 -17.72 -7.64
C PHE A 312 -7.11 -17.39 -7.28
N HIS A 313 -6.84 -16.18 -6.76
CA HIS A 313 -5.50 -15.69 -6.47
C HIS A 313 -5.04 -16.06 -5.05
N SER A 314 -3.73 -16.12 -4.83
CA SER A 314 -3.12 -16.44 -3.53
C SER A 314 -3.01 -15.27 -2.55
N TYR A 315 -3.36 -14.03 -2.95
CA TYR A 315 -3.04 -12.83 -2.17
C TYR A 315 -3.63 -12.73 -0.76
N TYR A 316 -4.65 -13.52 -0.41
CA TYR A 316 -5.09 -13.62 0.98
C TYR A 316 -4.04 -14.26 1.90
N SER A 317 -3.18 -15.09 1.35
CA SER A 317 -2.10 -15.77 2.06
C SER A 317 -0.75 -15.08 1.88
N SER A 318 -0.45 -14.53 0.70
CA SER A 318 0.83 -13.88 0.43
C SER A 318 0.86 -12.37 0.70
N ALA A 319 -0.30 -11.75 0.89
CA ALA A 319 -0.47 -10.34 1.21
C ALA A 319 -1.71 -10.12 2.12
N PRO A 320 -1.76 -10.78 3.30
CA PRO A 320 -2.94 -10.77 4.18
C PRO A 320 -3.37 -9.36 4.62
N GLU A 321 -2.46 -8.40 4.64
CA GLU A 321 -2.71 -6.99 4.94
C GLU A 321 -3.67 -6.34 3.93
N LEU A 322 -3.76 -6.89 2.71
CA LEU A 322 -4.74 -6.45 1.70
C LEU A 322 -6.11 -7.10 1.88
N GLY A 323 -6.27 -8.07 2.78
CA GLY A 323 -7.50 -8.86 2.91
C GLY A 323 -8.75 -7.99 3.11
N GLY A 324 -8.64 -6.91 3.89
CA GLY A 324 -9.74 -5.97 4.07
C GLY A 324 -10.11 -5.21 2.78
N LEU A 325 -9.11 -4.77 2.00
CA LEU A 325 -9.30 -4.10 0.72
C LEU A 325 -9.81 -5.06 -0.37
N LEU A 326 -9.30 -6.30 -0.40
CA LEU A 326 -9.72 -7.34 -1.34
C LEU A 326 -11.18 -7.75 -1.14
N ASN A 327 -11.65 -7.73 0.12
CA ASN A 327 -13.04 -7.98 0.47
C ASN A 327 -13.94 -6.73 0.34
N TRP A 328 -13.37 -5.56 0.04
CA TRP A 328 -14.15 -4.32 0.02
C TRP A 328 -15.07 -4.26 -1.20
N CYS A 329 -16.37 -4.32 -0.91
CA CYS A 329 -17.45 -4.26 -1.89
C CYS A 329 -18.60 -3.44 -1.28
N PRO A 330 -18.51 -2.09 -1.30
CA PRO A 330 -19.40 -1.25 -0.53
C PRO A 330 -20.81 -1.23 -1.11
N ASP A 331 -21.80 -1.34 -0.24
CA ASP A 331 -23.21 -1.22 -0.58
C ASP A 331 -23.81 0.11 -0.12
N ARG A 332 -25.14 0.26 -0.22
CA ARG A 332 -25.84 1.49 0.20
C ARG A 332 -25.66 1.83 1.68
N SER A 333 -25.50 0.84 2.55
CA SER A 333 -25.30 1.04 3.99
C SER A 333 -23.90 1.60 4.30
N GLN A 334 -22.94 1.38 3.40
CA GLN A 334 -21.53 1.76 3.55
C GLN A 334 -21.14 3.00 2.73
N GLY A 335 -22.11 3.86 2.38
CA GLY A 335 -21.87 5.07 1.59
C GLY A 335 -21.99 4.90 0.08
N GLY A 336 -22.47 3.74 -0.38
CA GLY A 336 -22.71 3.43 -1.79
C GLY A 336 -21.50 2.83 -2.50
N ARG A 337 -21.71 2.39 -3.75
CA ARG A 337 -20.73 1.63 -4.55
C ARG A 337 -19.44 2.40 -4.89
N ALA A 338 -19.43 3.70 -4.67
CA ALA A 338 -18.27 4.57 -4.85
C ALA A 338 -17.54 4.92 -3.54
N ALA A 339 -18.00 4.40 -2.39
CA ALA A 339 -17.37 4.66 -1.10
C ALA A 339 -15.98 4.03 -1.03
N LEU A 340 -14.98 4.83 -0.65
CA LEU A 340 -13.61 4.35 -0.51
C LEU A 340 -13.47 3.42 0.69
N TYR A 341 -12.54 2.46 0.58
CA TYR A 341 -12.19 1.56 1.67
C TYR A 341 -11.74 2.36 2.91
N PRO A 342 -12.41 2.20 4.08
CA PRO A 342 -12.15 3.01 5.26
C PRO A 342 -10.98 2.49 6.09
N GLY A 343 -10.55 1.23 5.91
CA GLY A 343 -9.49 0.62 6.70
C GLY A 343 -8.09 1.20 6.40
N SER A 344 -7.11 0.78 7.20
CA SER A 344 -5.69 1.09 6.96
C SER A 344 -5.18 0.36 5.74
N LEU A 345 -4.34 1.03 4.95
CA LEU A 345 -3.60 0.43 3.85
C LEU A 345 -2.10 0.43 4.16
N PRO A 346 -1.33 -0.59 3.73
CA PRO A 346 0.09 -0.69 4.06
C PRO A 346 0.95 0.51 3.63
N TRP A 347 0.50 1.24 2.60
CA TRP A 347 1.18 2.41 2.05
C TRP A 347 0.62 3.75 2.54
N ASP A 348 -0.25 3.77 3.56
CA ASP A 348 -0.78 5.04 4.09
C ASP A 348 0.34 5.93 4.67
N SER A 349 1.50 5.37 5.03
CA SER A 349 2.70 6.10 5.46
C SER A 349 3.47 6.80 4.34
N LEU A 350 3.18 6.49 3.07
CA LEU A 350 3.82 7.13 1.90
C LEU A 350 3.25 8.53 1.58
N ARG A 351 2.24 8.98 2.34
CA ARG A 351 1.46 10.19 2.11
C ARG A 351 2.22 11.48 2.39
#